data_AF-A0A828U251-F1
#
_entry.id   AF-A0A828U251-F1
#
_cell.length_a   1.000
_cell.length_b   1.000
_cell.length_c   1.000
_cell.angle_alpha   90.00
_cell.angle_beta   90.00
_cell.angle_gamma   90.00
#
_symmetry.space_group_name_H-M   'P 1'
#
loop_
_entity.id
_entity.type
_entity.pdbx_description
1 polymer ?
#
loop_
_entity_poly.entity_id
_entity_poly.type
_entity_poly.pdbx_seq_one_letter_code
_entity_poly.pdbx_strand_id
1 'polypeptide(L)'
;MYTGLTEKEANQMQALLLSNDVNVSKEMDKSGNMTLSVEKEDFVRAITILNNNGFPKKKFADIEVIFPPSQLVASPSQENAKINYLKEQDIERLLSKIPGVIDCSVSLNVNNNESQPSSAAVLVISSPEVNLAPSVIQIKNLVKNSVDDLKLENISVVIKSSSGQDG
;
A
#
# COMPACT_ATOMS: atom_id res chain seq x y z
N MET A 1 15.07 5.65 -15.59
CA MET A 1 13.78 4.95 -15.40
C MET A 1 13.06 5.51 -14.18
N TYR A 2 13.66 5.46 -12.99
CA TYR A 2 13.15 6.13 -11.78
C TYR A 2 14.21 7.06 -11.20
N THR A 3 13.79 8.15 -10.57
CA THR A 3 14.64 9.13 -9.88
C THR A 3 14.05 9.46 -8.51
N GLY A 4 14.83 10.05 -7.61
CA GLY A 4 14.32 10.46 -6.30
C GLY A 4 14.02 9.29 -5.34
N LEU A 5 14.66 8.14 -5.56
CA LEU A 5 14.48 6.96 -4.72
C LEU A 5 15.34 7.06 -3.46
N THR A 6 14.84 6.50 -2.37
CA THR A 6 15.69 6.26 -1.19
C THR A 6 16.70 5.16 -1.51
N GLU A 7 17.85 5.15 -0.81
CA GLU A 7 18.86 4.09 -0.99
C GLU A 7 18.26 2.69 -0.78
N LYS A 8 17.44 2.52 0.26
CA LYS A 8 16.78 1.24 0.55
C LYS A 8 15.88 0.79 -0.61
N GLU A 9 15.04 1.68 -1.11
CA GLU A 9 14.11 1.37 -2.20
C GLU A 9 14.86 1.07 -3.50
N ALA A 10 15.86 1.88 -3.83
CA ALA A 10 16.71 1.65 -5.01
C ALA A 10 17.46 0.31 -4.92
N ASN A 11 17.96 -0.07 -3.74
CA ASN A 11 18.60 -1.37 -3.52
C ASN A 11 17.63 -2.54 -3.73
N GLN A 12 16.40 -2.42 -3.24
CA GLN A 12 15.38 -3.46 -3.43
C GLN A 12 14.97 -3.61 -4.90
N MET A 13 14.72 -2.50 -5.59
CA MET A 13 14.41 -2.49 -7.02
C MET A 13 15.57 -3.03 -7.86
N GLN A 14 16.80 -2.61 -7.56
CA GLN A 14 18.00 -3.09 -8.23
C GLN A 14 18.19 -4.60 -8.06
N ALA A 15 18.07 -5.11 -6.83
CA ALA A 15 18.22 -6.54 -6.55
C ALA A 15 17.18 -7.38 -7.30
N LEU A 16 15.93 -6.90 -7.37
CA LEU A 16 14.84 -7.56 -8.09
C LEU A 16 15.08 -7.61 -9.60
N LEU A 17 15.60 -6.52 -10.19
CA LEU A 17 15.90 -6.48 -11.62
C LEU A 17 17.09 -7.39 -11.97
N LEU A 18 18.17 -7.33 -11.19
CA LEU A 18 19.35 -8.17 -11.40
C LEU A 18 19.03 -9.66 -11.24
N SER A 19 18.16 -10.04 -10.30
CA SER A 19 17.74 -11.43 -10.12
C SER A 19 16.86 -11.97 -11.25
N ASN A 20 16.33 -11.09 -12.10
CA ASN A 20 15.54 -11.40 -13.28
C ASN A 20 16.32 -11.12 -14.58
N ASP A 21 17.66 -11.14 -14.53
CA ASP A 21 18.54 -10.93 -15.68
C ASP A 21 18.28 -9.62 -16.43
N VAL A 22 17.86 -8.56 -15.72
CA VAL A 22 17.75 -7.21 -16.27
C VAL A 22 18.94 -6.39 -15.81
N ASN A 23 19.72 -5.88 -16.76
CA ASN A 23 20.87 -5.03 -16.44
C ASN A 23 20.38 -3.64 -16.00
N VAL A 24 20.81 -3.20 -14.81
CA VAL A 24 20.37 -1.95 -14.20
C VAL A 24 21.55 -1.18 -13.61
N SER A 25 21.68 0.10 -13.98
CA SER A 25 22.62 1.04 -13.38
C SER A 25 21.94 1.84 -12.26
N LYS A 26 22.72 2.13 -11.21
CA LYS A 26 22.31 2.95 -10.07
C LYS A 26 23.28 4.10 -9.89
N GLU A 27 22.74 5.31 -9.89
CA GLU A 27 23.51 6.54 -9.69
C GLU A 27 22.92 7.34 -8.53
N MET A 28 23.79 8.01 -7.77
CA MET A 28 23.39 8.92 -6.70
C MET A 28 23.44 10.36 -7.22
N ASP A 29 22.37 11.13 -7.01
CA ASP A 29 22.35 12.55 -7.31
C ASP A 29 23.06 13.39 -6.23
N LYS A 30 23.25 14.68 -6.49
CA LYS A 30 23.90 15.61 -5.54
C LYS A 30 23.11 15.80 -4.23
N SER A 31 21.85 15.41 -4.21
CA SER A 31 20.95 15.50 -3.06
C SER A 31 20.89 14.20 -2.26
N GLY A 32 21.66 13.17 -2.65
CA GLY A 32 21.70 11.87 -1.99
C GLY A 32 20.57 10.92 -2.40
N ASN A 33 19.74 11.28 -3.38
CA ASN A 33 18.72 10.37 -3.90
C ASN A 33 19.31 9.46 -4.98
N MET A 34 18.72 8.28 -5.10
CA MET A 34 19.11 7.28 -6.08
C MET A 34 18.28 7.39 -7.36
N THR A 35 18.95 7.14 -8.48
CA THR A 35 18.36 7.01 -9.81
C THR A 35 18.67 5.63 -10.35
N LEU A 36 17.66 4.94 -10.88
CA LEU A 36 17.81 3.66 -11.58
C LEU A 36 17.55 3.83 -13.07
N SER A 37 18.44 3.26 -13.87
CA SER A 37 18.38 3.26 -15.33
C SER A 37 18.67 1.87 -15.88
N VAL A 38 18.04 1.55 -17.01
CA VAL A 38 18.18 0.28 -17.72
C VAL A 38 18.36 0.58 -19.20
N GLU A 39 18.93 -0.35 -19.93
CA GLU A 39 19.03 -0.25 -21.39
C GLU A 39 17.64 -0.25 -22.04
N LYS A 40 17.54 0.31 -23.24
CA LYS A 40 16.25 0.50 -23.92
C LYS A 40 15.55 -0.82 -24.21
N GLU A 41 16.32 -1.86 -24.51
CA GLU A 41 15.87 -3.21 -24.82
C GLU A 41 15.21 -3.88 -23.61
N ASP A 42 15.69 -3.58 -22.40
CA ASP A 42 15.21 -4.16 -21.15
C ASP A 42 14.09 -3.34 -20.48
N PHE A 43 13.82 -2.12 -20.97
CA PHE A 43 12.93 -1.17 -20.31
C PHE A 43 11.53 -1.73 -20.03
N VAL A 44 10.90 -2.37 -21.02
CA VAL A 44 9.55 -2.94 -20.86
C VAL A 44 9.56 -4.05 -19.83
N ARG A 45 10.53 -4.96 -19.90
CA ARG A 45 10.69 -6.08 -18.96
C ARG A 45 10.92 -5.57 -17.54
N ALA A 46 11.77 -4.56 -17.38
CA ALA A 46 12.07 -3.93 -16.08
C ALA A 46 10.81 -3.36 -15.43
N ILE A 47 10.01 -2.59 -16.17
CA ILE A 47 8.76 -2.01 -15.67
C ILE A 47 7.76 -3.09 -15.27
N THR A 48 7.59 -4.13 -16.09
CA THR A 48 6.68 -5.25 -15.76
C THR A 48 7.10 -5.95 -14.47
N ILE A 49 8.40 -6.26 -14.30
CA ILE A 49 8.91 -6.90 -13.09
C ILE A 49 8.65 -6.01 -11.86
N LEU A 50 8.94 -4.71 -11.95
CA LEU A 50 8.76 -3.79 -10.83
C LEU A 50 7.28 -3.64 -10.44
N ASN A 51 6.39 -3.45 -11.42
CA ASN A 51 4.95 -3.34 -11.18
C ASN A 51 4.38 -4.62 -10.56
N ASN A 52 4.80 -5.79 -11.07
CA ASN A 52 4.36 -7.08 -10.55
C ASN A 52 4.82 -7.36 -9.13
N ASN A 53 5.75 -6.55 -8.59
CA ASN A 53 6.26 -6.61 -7.21
C ASN A 53 5.89 -5.35 -6.39
N GLY A 54 5.06 -4.46 -6.95
CA GLY A 54 4.57 -3.24 -6.31
C GLY A 54 5.66 -2.22 -6.02
N PHE A 55 6.60 -2.06 -6.95
CA PHE A 55 7.55 -0.94 -6.94
C PHE A 55 7.12 0.16 -7.93
N PRO A 56 7.45 1.43 -7.64
CA PRO A 56 7.98 1.92 -6.37
C PRO A 56 6.94 1.78 -5.25
N LYS A 57 7.39 1.63 -4.00
CA LYS A 57 6.47 1.38 -2.88
C LYS A 57 5.61 2.62 -2.65
N LYS A 58 4.32 2.41 -2.38
CA LYS A 58 3.40 3.50 -2.01
C LYS A 58 3.99 4.25 -0.81
N LYS A 59 4.24 5.54 -0.97
CA LYS A 59 4.63 6.41 0.14
C LYS A 59 3.35 6.75 0.91
N PHE A 60 3.33 6.43 2.19
CA PHE A 60 2.27 6.86 3.09
C PHE A 60 2.50 8.34 3.39
N ALA A 61 1.46 9.15 3.24
CA ALA A 61 1.56 10.58 3.54
C ALA A 61 1.75 10.75 5.05
N ASP A 62 2.70 11.61 5.41
CA ASP A 62 2.98 11.92 6.80
C ASP A 62 1.78 12.64 7.43
N ILE A 63 1.41 12.26 8.64
CA ILE A 63 0.21 12.75 9.29
C ILE A 63 0.28 14.26 9.53
N GLU A 64 1.49 14.80 9.72
CA GLU A 64 1.75 16.22 9.91
C GLU A 64 1.59 17.04 8.61
N VAL A 65 1.73 16.40 7.44
CA VAL A 65 1.48 17.03 6.14
C VAL A 65 -0.03 17.12 5.87
N ILE A 66 -0.79 16.09 6.27
CA ILE A 66 -2.26 16.08 6.09
C ILE A 66 -2.96 16.93 7.16
N PHE A 67 -2.47 16.90 8.40
CA PHE A 67 -3.02 17.60 9.56
C PHE A 67 -1.96 18.47 10.25
N PRO A 68 -1.59 19.63 9.68
CA PRO A 68 -0.56 20.50 10.25
C PRO A 68 -1.00 21.07 11.62
N PRO A 69 -0.09 21.15 12.61
CA PRO A 69 -0.40 21.56 13.98
C PRO A 69 -0.77 23.05 14.14
N SER A 70 -0.69 23.83 13.07
CA SER A 70 -0.80 25.30 13.09
C SER A 70 -2.23 25.86 13.06
N GLN A 71 -3.27 25.02 13.13
CA GLN A 71 -4.65 25.48 13.30
C GLN A 71 -5.02 25.51 14.79
N LEU A 72 -5.23 26.72 15.32
CA LEU A 72 -5.31 27.08 16.75
C LEU A 72 -6.40 26.36 17.60
N VAL A 73 -7.25 25.50 17.04
CA VAL A 73 -8.08 24.56 17.79
C VAL A 73 -8.46 23.43 16.82
N ALA A 74 -7.97 22.21 17.03
CA ALA A 74 -8.42 21.07 16.22
C ALA A 74 -9.92 20.84 16.48
N SER A 75 -10.74 20.86 15.44
CA SER A 75 -12.17 20.58 15.61
C SER A 75 -12.37 19.10 15.99
N PRO A 76 -13.44 18.73 16.71
CA PRO A 76 -13.75 17.33 16.99
C PRO A 76 -13.83 16.48 15.72
N SER A 77 -14.26 17.06 14.59
CA SER A 77 -14.29 16.39 13.29
C SER A 77 -12.90 16.16 12.71
N GLN A 78 -11.96 17.09 12.88
CA GLN A 78 -10.57 16.92 12.46
C GLN A 78 -9.86 15.83 13.27
N GLU A 79 -10.06 15.80 14.60
CA GLU A 79 -9.47 14.76 15.44
C GLU A 79 -10.02 13.37 15.08
N ASN A 80 -11.33 13.24 14.86
CA ASN A 80 -11.93 11.99 14.41
C ASN A 80 -11.41 11.55 13.03
N ALA A 81 -11.26 12.48 12.08
CA ALA A 81 -10.68 12.19 10.76
C ALA A 81 -9.23 11.70 10.88
N LYS A 82 -8.45 12.32 11.77
CA LYS A 82 -7.07 11.94 12.07
C LYS A 82 -6.98 10.53 12.66
N ILE A 83 -7.82 10.21 13.65
CA ILE A 83 -7.88 8.87 14.26
C ILE A 83 -8.31 7.82 13.23
N ASN A 84 -9.29 8.13 12.38
CA ASN A 84 -9.73 7.20 11.32
C ASN A 84 -8.61 6.93 10.31
N TYR A 85 -7.90 7.97 9.86
CA TYR A 85 -6.75 7.80 8.97
C TYR A 85 -5.64 6.96 9.60
N LEU A 86 -5.33 7.17 10.89
CA LEU A 86 -4.36 6.34 11.60
C LEU A 86 -4.78 4.86 11.64
N LYS A 87 -6.06 4.59 11.90
CA LYS A 87 -6.60 3.23 11.86
C LYS A 87 -6.49 2.60 10.46
N GLU A 88 -6.82 3.34 9.40
CA GLU A 88 -6.62 2.88 8.02
C GLU A 88 -5.16 2.49 7.76
N GLN A 89 -4.22 3.36 8.11
CA GLN A 89 -2.78 3.15 7.93
C GLN A 89 -2.24 1.95 8.71
N ASP A 90 -2.71 1.74 9.95
CA ASP A 90 -2.30 0.60 10.75
C ASP A 90 -2.83 -0.73 10.19
N ILE A 91 -4.06 -0.75 9.67
CA ILE A 91 -4.63 -1.93 9.00
C ILE A 91 -3.89 -2.20 7.69
N GLU A 92 -3.61 -1.18 6.87
CA GLU A 92 -2.78 -1.33 5.65
C GLU A 92 -1.40 -1.93 5.98
N ARG A 93 -0.75 -1.44 7.04
CA ARG A 93 0.55 -1.95 7.51
C ARG A 93 0.47 -3.39 8.04
N LEU A 94 -0.66 -3.78 8.62
CA LEU A 94 -0.88 -5.15 9.08
C LEU A 94 -1.10 -6.10 7.90
N LEU A 95 -2.00 -5.74 6.98
CA LEU A 95 -2.36 -6.57 5.83
C LEU A 95 -1.20 -6.74 4.85
N SER A 96 -0.37 -5.71 4.67
CA SER A 96 0.86 -5.78 3.86
C SER A 96 1.92 -6.76 4.38
N LYS A 97 1.81 -7.27 5.62
CA LYS A 97 2.68 -8.33 6.14
C LYS A 97 2.23 -9.73 5.75
N ILE A 98 1.04 -9.88 5.18
CA ILE A 98 0.54 -11.18 4.71
C ILE A 98 1.38 -11.60 3.49
N PRO A 99 2.00 -12.79 3.50
CA PRO A 99 2.78 -13.27 2.36
C PRO A 99 1.95 -13.25 1.07
N GLY A 100 2.52 -12.66 0.02
CA GLY A 100 1.86 -12.51 -1.27
C GLY A 100 0.98 -11.26 -1.40
N VAL A 101 0.80 -10.45 -0.35
CA VAL A 101 0.25 -9.09 -0.48
C VAL A 101 1.35 -8.15 -0.95
N ILE A 102 1.13 -7.53 -2.11
CA ILE A 102 2.05 -6.58 -2.71
C ILE A 102 1.70 -5.16 -2.31
N ASP A 103 0.41 -4.85 -2.35
CA ASP A 103 -0.15 -3.56 -2.01
C ASP A 103 -1.54 -3.75 -1.37
N CYS A 104 -1.91 -2.80 -0.52
CA CYS A 104 -3.19 -2.81 0.16
C CYS A 104 -3.69 -1.38 0.30
N SER A 105 -5.00 -1.19 0.15
CA SER A 105 -5.66 0.07 0.47
C SER A 105 -6.90 -0.21 1.30
N VAL A 106 -7.05 0.54 2.39
CA VAL A 106 -8.17 0.42 3.32
C VAL A 106 -8.86 1.76 3.42
N SER A 107 -10.18 1.75 3.28
CA SER A 107 -11.01 2.91 3.57
C SER A 107 -12.04 2.53 4.63
N LEU A 108 -12.08 3.33 5.70
CA LEU A 108 -12.97 3.16 6.83
C LEU A 108 -14.00 4.28 6.84
N ASN A 109 -15.27 3.88 6.98
CA ASN A 109 -16.34 4.79 7.35
C ASN A 109 -16.77 4.44 8.78
N VAL A 110 -16.13 5.08 9.75
CA VAL A 110 -16.45 4.96 11.18
C VAL A 110 -17.36 6.13 11.53
N ASN A 111 -18.62 5.83 11.86
CA ASN A 111 -19.59 6.83 12.28
C ASN A 111 -19.93 6.59 13.75
N ASN A 112 -19.85 7.64 14.57
CA ASN A 112 -20.16 7.55 16.00
C ASN A 112 -21.67 7.64 16.29
N ASN A 113 -22.50 7.75 15.25
CA ASN A 113 -23.95 7.86 15.36
C ASN A 113 -24.59 6.51 15.04
N GLU A 114 -25.50 6.05 15.91
CA GLU A 114 -26.21 4.76 15.80
C GLU A 114 -26.97 4.55 14.47
N SER A 115 -27.22 5.63 13.72
CA SER A 115 -27.98 5.62 12.47
C SER A 115 -27.24 5.02 11.27
N GLN A 116 -25.91 4.92 11.29
CA GLN A 116 -25.14 4.29 10.22
C GLN A 116 -24.04 3.39 10.81
N PRO A 117 -24.10 2.08 10.56
CA PRO A 117 -23.09 1.18 11.10
C PRO A 117 -21.74 1.41 10.42
N SER A 118 -20.66 1.18 11.17
CA SER A 118 -19.30 1.22 10.63
C SER A 118 -19.17 0.28 9.42
N SER A 119 -18.42 0.72 8.41
CA SER A 119 -18.14 -0.06 7.21
C SER A 119 -16.70 0.10 6.75
N ALA A 120 -16.20 -0.91 6.05
CA ALA A 120 -14.82 -0.93 5.55
C ALA A 120 -14.76 -1.47 4.11
N ALA A 121 -13.97 -0.80 3.29
CA ALA A 121 -13.60 -1.27 1.96
C ALA A 121 -12.10 -1.58 1.95
N VAL A 122 -11.75 -2.79 1.52
CA VAL A 122 -10.37 -3.28 1.48
C VAL A 122 -10.05 -3.76 0.07
N LEU A 123 -9.03 -3.16 -0.53
CA LEU A 123 -8.43 -3.61 -1.78
C LEU A 123 -7.07 -4.23 -1.48
N VAL A 124 -6.86 -5.46 -1.95
CA VAL A 124 -5.60 -6.17 -1.85
C VAL A 124 -5.09 -6.50 -3.24
N ILE A 125 -3.86 -6.09 -3.53
CA ILE A 125 -3.13 -6.51 -4.73
C ILE A 125 -2.19 -7.64 -4.32
N SER A 126 -2.34 -8.81 -4.93
CA SER A 126 -1.53 -9.98 -4.66
C SER A 126 -0.47 -10.22 -5.72
N SER A 127 0.58 -10.95 -5.33
CA SER A 127 1.54 -11.53 -6.28
C SER A 127 0.84 -12.49 -7.26
N PRO A 128 1.28 -12.57 -8.52
CA PRO A 128 0.66 -13.44 -9.52
C PRO A 128 0.71 -14.93 -9.13
N GLU A 129 1.76 -15.31 -8.42
CA GLU A 129 2.02 -16.70 -7.97
C GLU A 129 1.21 -17.10 -6.72
N VAL A 130 0.47 -16.16 -6.09
CA VAL A 130 -0.20 -16.39 -4.80
C VAL A 130 -1.71 -16.22 -4.92
N ASN A 131 -2.45 -17.29 -4.61
CA ASN A 131 -3.90 -17.23 -4.46
C ASN A 131 -4.29 -16.85 -3.02
N LEU A 132 -4.73 -15.61 -2.82
CA LEU A 132 -5.24 -15.11 -1.53
C LEU A 132 -6.74 -15.32 -1.32
N ALA A 133 -7.47 -15.95 -2.25
CA ALA A 133 -8.91 -16.21 -2.10
C ALA A 133 -9.26 -16.97 -0.80
N PRO A 134 -8.49 -17.98 -0.34
CA PRO A 134 -8.75 -18.65 0.93
C PRO A 134 -8.59 -17.73 2.16
N SER A 135 -7.77 -16.68 2.05
CA SER A 135 -7.48 -15.73 3.13
C SER A 135 -8.51 -14.61 3.26
N VAL A 136 -9.50 -14.51 2.38
CA VAL A 136 -10.53 -13.45 2.42
C VAL A 136 -11.22 -13.37 3.79
N ILE A 137 -11.60 -14.51 4.37
CA ILE A 137 -12.27 -14.53 5.69
C ILE A 137 -11.30 -14.08 6.79
N GLN A 138 -10.03 -14.46 6.70
CA GLN A 138 -9.00 -14.04 7.67
C GLN A 138 -8.75 -12.54 7.58
N ILE A 139 -8.64 -11.99 6.38
CA ILE A 139 -8.51 -10.54 6.13
C ILE A 139 -9.72 -9.80 6.70
N LYS A 140 -10.94 -10.27 6.43
CA LYS A 140 -12.15 -9.69 7.02
C LYS A 140 -12.14 -9.72 8.54
N ASN A 141 -11.73 -10.83 9.15
CA ASN A 141 -11.66 -10.96 10.61
C ASN A 141 -10.60 -10.04 11.22
N LEU A 142 -9.44 -9.87 10.56
CA LEU A 142 -8.41 -8.93 11.00
C LEU A 142 -8.96 -7.50 10.99
N VAL A 143 -9.55 -7.06 9.88
CA VAL A 143 -10.14 -5.71 9.75
C VAL A 143 -11.26 -5.51 10.77
N LYS A 144 -12.15 -6.49 10.94
CA LYS A 144 -13.24 -6.47 11.93
C LYS A 144 -12.71 -6.25 13.36
N ASN A 145 -11.64 -6.94 13.74
CA ASN A 145 -11.08 -6.85 15.09
C ASN A 145 -10.23 -5.58 15.30
N SER A 146 -9.89 -4.85 14.23
CA SER A 146 -9.14 -3.59 14.28
C SER A 146 -10.03 -2.34 14.34
N VAL A 147 -11.34 -2.48 14.15
CA VAL A 147 -12.28 -1.36 14.06
C VAL A 147 -13.46 -1.58 15.00
N ASP A 148 -13.79 -0.54 15.78
CA ASP A 148 -14.90 -0.56 16.72
C ASP A 148 -16.25 -0.66 16.00
N ASP A 149 -17.13 -1.51 16.53
CA ASP A 149 -18.49 -1.76 16.01
C ASP A 149 -18.57 -2.15 14.51
N LEU A 150 -17.49 -2.74 13.97
CA LEU A 150 -17.48 -3.23 12.60
C LEU A 150 -17.99 -4.67 12.52
N LYS A 151 -19.04 -4.88 11.72
CA LYS A 151 -19.59 -6.21 11.43
C LYS A 151 -19.01 -6.78 10.14
N LEU A 152 -18.84 -8.11 10.10
CA LEU A 152 -18.30 -8.86 8.95
C LEU A 152 -19.04 -8.59 7.63
N GLU A 153 -20.36 -8.39 7.71
CA GLU A 153 -21.23 -8.09 6.57
C GLU A 153 -20.97 -6.70 5.96
N ASN A 154 -20.43 -5.76 6.74
CA ASN A 154 -20.11 -4.40 6.32
C ASN A 154 -18.66 -4.26 5.81
N ILE A 155 -17.96 -5.37 5.64
CA ILE A 155 -16.58 -5.40 5.12
C ILE A 155 -16.62 -5.94 3.70
N SER A 156 -16.27 -5.09 2.74
CA SER A 156 -16.04 -5.46 1.35
C SER A 156 -14.55 -5.69 1.14
N VAL A 157 -14.18 -6.87 0.62
CA VAL A 157 -12.79 -7.21 0.29
C VAL A 157 -12.73 -7.57 -1.18
N VAL A 158 -11.88 -6.87 -1.92
CA VAL A 158 -11.56 -7.17 -3.31
C VAL A 158 -10.09 -7.54 -3.39
N ILE A 159 -9.80 -8.69 -3.98
CA ILE A 159 -8.44 -9.15 -4.24
C ILE A 159 -8.21 -9.17 -5.75
N LYS A 160 -7.07 -8.64 -6.19
CA LYS A 160 -6.63 -8.67 -7.59
C LYS A 160 -5.18 -9.11 -7.69
N SER A 161 -4.85 -9.89 -8.72
CA SER A 161 -3.46 -10.17 -9.08
C SER A 161 -2.81 -8.92 -9.69
N SER A 162 -1.52 -8.70 -9.42
CA SER A 162 -0.73 -7.62 -10.03
C SER A 162 -0.56 -7.78 -11.56
N SER A 163 -0.76 -8.97 -12.11
CA SER A 163 -0.65 -9.26 -13.56
C SER A 163 -1.81 -8.72 -14.41
N GLY A 164 -2.83 -8.10 -13.82
CA GLY A 164 -4.06 -7.68 -14.53
C GLY A 164 -5.06 -8.82 -14.66
N GLN A 165 -6.34 -8.50 -14.94
CA GLN A 165 -7.48 -9.42 -14.95
C GLN A 165 -7.33 -10.58 -15.96
N ASP A 166 -6.58 -11.63 -15.60
CA ASP A 166 -6.59 -12.96 -16.24
C ASP A 166 -6.01 -13.99 -15.23
N GLY A 167 -6.52 -13.97 -13.99
CA GLY A 167 -6.16 -14.90 -12.92
C GLY A 167 -7.36 -15.29 -12.09
#